data_AF-A0AAD5CU29-F1
#
_entry.id   AF-A0AAD5CU29-F1
#
_cell.length_a   1.000
_cell.length_b   1.000
_cell.length_c   1.000
_cell.angle_alpha   90.00
_cell.angle_beta   90.00
_cell.angle_gamma   90.00
#
_symmetry.space_group_name_H-M   'P 1'
#
loop_
_entity.id
_entity.type
_entity.pdbx_description
1 polymer ?
#
loop_
_entity_poly.entity_id
_entity_poly.type
_entity_poly.pdbx_seq_one_letter_code
_entity_poly.pdbx_strand_id
1 'polypeptide(L)'
;VISESTTPSESQNLCQLCSKNNLLLAPTPVYCSSCDLRIKQNVKYYRSTDEDTKTQQCICMRCFKGSRGSSVITRAGSVSKTILNMAVNDEEVEDSWVQCDTCQQWQHRICGLYNNETDLEGKAEYVCPKCCLKEIENGTRISLPKTVMGAKDLPRTNLSDHIEQRLFTRMKQEREETAKFLGKALEE
;
A
#
# COMPACT_ATOMS: atom_id res chain seq x y z
N VAL A 1 -8.51 -22.82 -16.61
CA VAL A 1 -7.10 -22.74 -17.04
C VAL A 1 -6.51 -21.56 -16.30
N ILE A 2 -5.55 -21.84 -15.44
CA ILE A 2 -4.88 -20.88 -14.56
C ILE A 2 -4.17 -19.88 -15.47
N SER A 3 -4.62 -18.63 -15.48
CA SER A 3 -4.01 -17.56 -16.27
C SER A 3 -2.67 -17.19 -15.62
N GLU A 4 -1.61 -17.73 -16.20
CA GLU A 4 -0.23 -17.42 -15.92
C GLU A 4 -0.01 -15.90 -15.95
N SER A 5 0.59 -15.40 -14.88
CA SER A 5 1.17 -14.07 -14.78
C SER A 5 2.16 -13.88 -15.92
N THR A 6 1.70 -13.25 -16.99
CA THR A 6 2.55 -12.84 -18.12
C THR A 6 3.38 -11.67 -17.64
N THR A 7 4.59 -11.96 -17.17
CA THR A 7 5.64 -10.96 -17.02
C THR A 7 6.02 -10.46 -18.43
N PRO A 8 6.06 -9.15 -18.68
CA PRO A 8 6.50 -8.62 -19.98
C PRO A 8 7.97 -8.98 -20.24
N SER A 9 8.33 -9.27 -21.49
CA SER A 9 9.72 -9.47 -21.90
C SER A 9 10.56 -8.21 -21.68
N GLU A 10 11.87 -8.37 -21.50
CA GLU A 10 12.90 -7.38 -21.13
C GLU A 10 13.15 -6.25 -22.17
N SER A 11 12.11 -5.66 -22.72
CA SER A 11 12.18 -4.44 -23.52
C SER A 11 11.79 -3.24 -22.65
N GLN A 12 12.76 -2.63 -21.96
CA GLN A 12 12.73 -1.28 -21.33
C GLN A 12 11.34 -0.67 -21.05
N ASN A 13 10.46 -1.38 -20.33
CA ASN A 13 9.11 -0.91 -20.08
C ASN A 13 9.14 0.05 -18.88
N LEU A 14 9.38 1.33 -19.15
CA LEU A 14 9.31 2.37 -18.11
C LEU A 14 7.84 2.67 -17.78
N CYS A 15 7.54 2.84 -16.50
CA CYS A 15 6.26 3.35 -16.06
C CYS A 15 6.00 4.72 -16.68
N GLN A 16 4.88 4.86 -17.41
CA GLN A 16 4.54 6.10 -18.12
C GLN A 16 4.37 7.33 -17.19
N LEU A 17 4.18 7.10 -15.88
CA LEU A 17 3.90 8.15 -14.90
C LEU A 17 5.15 8.58 -14.12
N CYS A 18 5.98 7.64 -13.68
CA CYS A 18 7.17 7.93 -12.87
C CYS A 18 8.50 7.72 -13.62
N SER A 19 8.45 7.19 -14.84
CA SER A 19 9.60 6.89 -15.71
C SER A 19 10.63 5.94 -15.10
N LYS A 20 10.25 5.16 -14.09
CA LYS A 20 11.09 4.10 -13.50
C LYS A 20 10.73 2.73 -14.08
N ASN A 21 11.72 1.85 -14.14
CA ASN A 21 11.49 0.44 -14.41
C ASN A 21 10.91 -0.21 -13.13
N ASN A 22 11.71 -0.39 -12.10
CA ASN A 22 11.24 -1.05 -10.87
C ASN A 22 10.88 -0.02 -9.79
N LEU A 23 9.81 -0.30 -9.04
CA LEU A 23 9.40 0.50 -7.89
C LEU A 23 9.38 -0.38 -6.64
N LEU A 24 10.37 -0.23 -5.76
CA LEU A 24 10.41 -0.97 -4.50
C LEU A 24 9.51 -0.30 -3.45
N LEU A 25 8.64 -1.09 -2.85
CA LEU A 25 7.80 -0.70 -1.73
C LEU A 25 8.58 -0.80 -0.43
N ALA A 26 8.13 -0.04 0.57
CA ALA A 26 8.62 -0.22 1.92
C ALA A 26 8.28 -1.64 2.41
N PRO A 27 9.25 -2.42 2.90
CA PRO A 27 9.00 -3.78 3.34
C PRO A 27 8.15 -3.81 4.61
N THR A 28 7.33 -4.86 4.75
CA THR A 28 6.51 -5.09 5.94
C THR A 28 7.39 -5.20 7.18
N PRO A 29 7.18 -4.38 8.22
CA PRO A 29 7.99 -4.47 9.43
C PRO A 29 7.83 -5.83 10.13
N VAL A 30 8.96 -6.51 10.38
CA VAL A 30 8.98 -7.79 11.12
C VAL A 30 9.22 -7.52 12.61
N TYR A 31 8.40 -8.13 13.46
CA TYR A 31 8.50 -8.04 14.92
C TYR A 31 8.76 -9.41 15.54
N CYS A 32 9.49 -9.42 16.66
CA CYS A 32 9.73 -10.64 17.41
C CYS A 32 8.51 -11.02 18.26
N SER A 33 7.89 -12.18 18.05
CA SER A 33 6.74 -12.69 18.82
C SER A 33 7.01 -12.94 20.31
N SER A 34 8.28 -12.91 20.72
CA SER A 34 8.71 -13.13 22.11
C SER A 34 8.93 -11.83 22.88
N CYS A 35 9.47 -10.78 22.24
CA CYS A 35 9.85 -9.53 22.91
C CYS A 35 9.27 -8.26 22.28
N ASP A 36 8.49 -8.38 21.21
CA ASP A 36 7.89 -7.32 20.39
C ASP A 36 8.85 -6.26 19.83
N LEU A 37 10.15 -6.48 19.98
CA LEU A 37 11.13 -5.60 19.36
C LEU A 37 11.15 -5.85 17.85
N ARG A 38 11.18 -4.75 17.10
CA ARG A 38 11.34 -4.77 15.65
C ARG A 38 12.66 -5.43 15.27
N ILE A 39 12.60 -6.40 14.35
CA ILE A 39 13.76 -7.02 13.74
C ILE A 39 14.24 -6.08 12.62
N LYS A 40 15.50 -5.66 12.70
CA LYS A 40 16.09 -4.73 11.72
C LYS A 40 16.22 -5.40 10.35
N GLN A 41 16.26 -4.59 9.30
CA GLN A 41 16.52 -5.07 7.93
C GLN A 41 17.92 -5.69 7.84
N ASN A 42 18.08 -6.68 6.96
CA ASN A 42 19.31 -7.44 6.71
C ASN A 42 19.86 -8.19 7.95
N VAL A 43 19.04 -8.37 8.98
CA VAL A 43 19.39 -9.14 10.18
C VAL A 43 18.77 -10.53 10.08
N LYS A 44 19.56 -11.55 10.41
CA LYS A 44 19.08 -12.92 10.53
C LYS A 44 18.05 -13.03 11.65
N TYR A 45 17.04 -13.84 11.43
CA TYR A 45 16.03 -14.19 12.43
C TYR A 45 15.51 -15.60 12.16
N TYR A 46 14.58 -16.07 12.99
CA TYR A 46 13.94 -17.35 12.80
C TYR A 46 12.46 -17.15 12.55
N ARG A 47 11.88 -17.90 11.60
CA ARG A 47 10.45 -17.87 11.29
C ARG A 47 9.86 -19.26 11.20
N SER A 48 8.59 -19.39 11.57
CA SER A 48 7.75 -20.53 11.23
C SER A 48 6.41 -20.03 10.72
N THR A 49 5.82 -20.77 9.80
CA THR A 49 4.47 -20.55 9.31
C THR A 49 3.63 -21.73 9.76
N ASP A 50 2.55 -21.45 10.47
CA ASP A 50 1.55 -22.45 10.82
C ASP A 50 0.52 -22.52 9.67
N GLU A 51 0.40 -23.67 9.02
CA GLU A 51 -0.44 -23.83 7.82
C GLU A 51 -1.95 -23.72 8.13
N ASP A 52 -2.36 -24.16 9.32
CA ASP A 52 -3.77 -24.19 9.74
C ASP A 52 -4.27 -22.80 10.14
N THR A 53 -3.44 -22.04 10.86
CA THR A 53 -3.80 -20.70 11.36
C THR A 53 -3.32 -19.57 10.46
N LYS A 54 -2.48 -19.87 9.46
CA LYS A 54 -1.72 -18.90 8.65
C LYS A 54 -0.95 -17.88 9.48
N THR A 55 -0.69 -18.17 10.76
CA THR A 55 0.05 -17.25 11.62
C THR A 55 1.55 -17.45 11.44
N GLN A 56 2.25 -16.34 11.18
CA GLN A 56 3.70 -16.34 11.08
C GLN A 56 4.29 -15.98 12.45
N GLN A 57 5.12 -16.87 13.01
CA GLN A 57 5.88 -16.59 14.22
C GLN A 57 7.29 -16.17 13.83
N CYS A 58 7.75 -15.03 14.33
CA CYS A 58 9.07 -14.48 14.04
C CYS A 58 9.84 -14.32 15.35
N ILE A 59 11.05 -14.88 15.44
CA ILE A 59 11.88 -14.86 16.65
C ILE A 59 13.23 -14.22 16.32
N CYS A 60 13.57 -13.13 17.02
CA CYS A 60 14.88 -12.50 16.85
C CYS A 60 16.01 -13.38 17.38
N MET A 61 17.24 -13.14 16.90
CA MET A 61 18.42 -13.91 17.31
C MET A 61 18.66 -13.91 18.83
N ARG A 62 18.35 -12.80 19.51
CA ARG A 62 18.53 -12.67 20.96
C ARG A 62 17.60 -13.62 21.71
N CYS A 63 16.31 -13.65 21.37
CA CYS A 63 15.33 -14.53 22.01
C CYS A 63 15.58 -16.01 21.67
N PHE A 64 15.96 -16.31 20.42
CA PHE A 64 16.28 -17.68 20.02
C PHE A 64 17.48 -18.25 20.79
N LYS A 65 18.58 -17.47 20.91
CA LYS A 65 19.78 -17.89 21.66
C LYS A 65 19.60 -17.84 23.17
N GLY A 66 18.80 -16.90 23.67
CA GLY A 66 18.55 -16.72 25.10
C GLY A 66 17.67 -17.80 25.73
N SER A 67 16.87 -18.52 24.92
CA SER A 67 16.07 -19.65 25.40
C SER A 67 16.94 -20.88 25.63
N ARG A 68 16.93 -21.41 26.85
CA ARG A 68 17.76 -22.57 27.27
C ARG A 68 17.18 -23.93 26.85
N GLY A 69 15.93 -23.98 26.40
CA GLY A 69 15.22 -25.21 26.01
C GLY A 69 15.11 -25.43 24.50
N SER A 70 14.39 -26.48 24.14
CA SER A 70 14.00 -26.82 22.75
C SER A 70 12.91 -25.92 22.19
N SER A 71 12.34 -25.01 23.00
CA SER A 71 11.30 -24.07 22.59
C SER A 71 11.61 -22.63 23.02
N VAL A 72 10.96 -21.67 22.35
CA VAL A 72 10.99 -20.24 22.66
C VAL A 72 9.60 -19.83 23.14
N ILE A 73 9.54 -19.10 24.26
CA ILE A 73 8.28 -18.58 24.80
C ILE A 73 7.87 -17.34 24.00
N THR A 74 6.62 -17.31 23.55
CA THR A 74 5.98 -16.21 22.82
C THR A 74 4.70 -15.78 23.54
N ARG A 75 4.09 -14.67 23.11
CA ARG A 75 2.78 -14.25 23.65
C ARG A 75 1.66 -15.24 23.35
N ALA A 76 1.79 -16.01 22.26
CA ALA A 76 0.81 -17.00 21.83
C ALA A 76 1.08 -18.41 22.42
N GLY A 77 2.09 -18.57 23.28
CA GLY A 77 2.45 -19.84 23.89
C GLY A 77 3.94 -20.16 23.77
N SER A 78 4.28 -21.34 23.25
CA SER A 78 5.68 -21.72 23.03
C SER A 78 5.86 -22.31 21.64
N VAL A 79 6.88 -21.86 20.91
CA VAL A 79 7.24 -22.37 19.58
C VAL A 79 8.47 -23.28 19.69
N SER A 80 8.41 -24.47 19.09
CA SER A 80 9.59 -25.37 19.05
C SER A 80 10.68 -24.78 18.15
N LYS A 81 11.94 -24.88 18.56
CA LYS A 81 13.09 -24.50 17.74
C LYS A 81 13.26 -25.40 16.52
N THR A 82 12.75 -26.63 16.56
CA THR A 82 12.87 -27.59 15.45
C THR A 82 12.04 -27.19 14.24
N ILE A 83 10.97 -26.41 14.44
CA ILE A 83 10.08 -25.94 13.36
C ILE A 83 10.43 -24.53 12.89
N LEU A 84 11.41 -23.89 13.54
CA LEU A 84 11.87 -22.55 13.22
C LEU A 84 12.98 -22.61 12.17
N ASN A 85 12.75 -21.96 11.03
CA ASN A 85 13.72 -21.85 9.96
C ASN A 85 14.44 -20.50 10.02
N MET A 86 15.76 -20.51 9.85
CA MET A 86 16.54 -19.28 9.79
C MET A 86 16.23 -18.54 8.49
N ALA A 87 15.97 -17.24 8.58
CA ALA A 87 15.71 -16.33 7.48
C ALA A 87 16.51 -15.03 7.66
N VAL A 88 16.62 -14.25 6.59
CA VAL A 88 17.16 -12.88 6.62
C VAL A 88 15.99 -11.92 6.38
N ASN A 89 16.00 -10.78 7.07
CA ASN A 89 14.99 -9.75 6.87
C ASN A 89 15.40 -8.81 5.72
N ASP A 90 15.50 -9.38 4.52
CA ASP A 90 15.93 -8.74 3.27
C ASP A 90 14.86 -8.81 2.18
N GLU A 91 13.62 -9.10 2.57
CA GLU A 91 12.49 -9.12 1.65
C GLU A 91 12.29 -7.71 1.06
N GLU A 92 12.38 -7.64 -0.27
CA GLU A 92 12.04 -6.47 -1.06
C GLU A 92 10.74 -6.76 -1.80
N VAL A 93 9.75 -5.89 -1.62
CA VAL A 93 8.46 -6.01 -2.32
C VAL A 93 8.48 -5.04 -3.47
N GLU A 94 8.50 -5.56 -4.70
CA GLU A 94 8.34 -4.72 -5.89
C GLU A 94 6.85 -4.44 -6.14
N ASP A 95 6.52 -3.20 -6.49
CA ASP A 95 5.18 -2.84 -6.92
C ASP A 95 4.83 -3.57 -8.22
N SER A 96 3.60 -4.06 -8.33
CA SER A 96 3.17 -4.74 -9.55
C SER A 96 2.78 -3.73 -10.64
N TRP A 97 2.50 -4.27 -11.82
CA TRP A 97 2.17 -3.48 -13.01
C TRP A 97 0.69 -3.57 -13.36
N VAL A 98 0.21 -2.53 -14.05
CA VAL A 98 -1.10 -2.49 -14.69
C VAL A 98 -0.96 -1.85 -16.07
N GLN A 99 -1.65 -2.40 -17.08
CA GLN A 99 -1.65 -1.90 -18.44
C GLN A 99 -2.94 -1.11 -18.70
N CYS A 100 -2.80 0.10 -19.24
CA CYS A 100 -3.93 0.94 -19.62
C CYS A 100 -4.66 0.36 -20.84
N ASP A 101 -5.98 0.16 -20.75
CA ASP A 101 -6.78 -0.37 -21.87
C ASP A 101 -6.86 0.60 -23.06
N THR A 102 -6.76 1.91 -22.82
CA THR A 102 -6.86 2.93 -23.87
C THR A 102 -5.55 3.13 -24.64
N CYS A 103 -4.41 3.30 -23.95
CA CYS A 103 -3.13 3.61 -24.60
C CYS A 103 -2.14 2.45 -24.62
N GLN A 104 -2.48 1.32 -24.00
CA GLN A 104 -1.69 0.09 -23.95
C GLN A 104 -0.30 0.26 -23.29
N GLN A 105 -0.07 1.39 -22.61
CA GLN A 105 1.15 1.66 -21.87
C GLN A 105 1.06 1.10 -20.45
N TRP A 106 2.22 0.75 -19.89
CA TRP A 106 2.35 0.18 -18.55
C TRP A 106 2.55 1.25 -17.47
N GLN A 107 1.99 1.00 -16.29
CA GLN A 107 2.19 1.80 -15.09
C GLN A 107 2.40 0.89 -13.89
N HIS A 108 3.18 1.34 -12.91
CA HIS A 108 3.12 0.78 -11.57
C HIS A 108 1.71 0.95 -11.02
N ARG A 109 1.21 -0.05 -10.29
CA ARG A 109 -0.12 -0.02 -9.70
C ARG A 109 -0.33 1.18 -8.78
N ILE A 110 0.66 1.52 -7.95
CA ILE A 110 0.60 2.70 -7.07
C ILE A 110 0.57 3.99 -7.90
N CYS A 111 1.38 4.08 -8.96
CA CYS A 111 1.37 5.26 -9.82
C CYS A 111 0.01 5.46 -10.51
N GLY A 112 -0.62 4.36 -10.95
CA GLY A 112 -1.94 4.37 -11.58
C GLY A 112 -3.12 4.42 -10.62
N LEU A 113 -2.88 4.39 -9.29
CA LEU A 113 -3.91 4.22 -8.26
C LEU A 113 -4.84 3.02 -8.51
N TYR A 114 -4.29 1.92 -9.04
CA TYR A 114 -5.05 0.75 -9.41
C TYR A 114 -5.21 -0.24 -8.24
N ASN A 115 -6.46 -0.50 -7.86
CA ASN A 115 -6.81 -1.50 -6.86
C ASN A 115 -7.38 -2.76 -7.53
N ASN A 116 -6.67 -3.88 -7.43
CA ASN A 116 -7.11 -5.17 -7.98
C ASN A 116 -8.21 -5.83 -7.13
N GLU A 117 -8.33 -5.48 -5.84
CA GLU A 117 -9.36 -6.06 -4.96
C GLU A 117 -10.77 -5.54 -5.30
N THR A 118 -10.85 -4.33 -5.88
CA THR A 118 -12.11 -3.78 -6.38
C THR A 118 -12.53 -4.35 -7.75
N ASP A 119 -11.63 -5.08 -8.41
CA ASP A 119 -11.89 -5.77 -9.68
C ASP A 119 -12.17 -7.26 -9.41
N LEU A 120 -13.25 -7.54 -8.67
CA LEU A 120 -13.63 -8.88 -8.20
C LEU A 120 -13.82 -9.91 -9.34
N GLU A 121 -13.93 -9.48 -10.60
CA GLU A 121 -14.09 -10.37 -11.75
C GLU A 121 -12.98 -10.23 -12.82
N GLY A 122 -11.98 -9.36 -12.64
CA GLY A 122 -10.95 -9.12 -13.66
C GLY A 122 -11.49 -8.48 -14.94
N LYS A 123 -12.64 -7.78 -14.84
CA LYS A 123 -13.42 -7.26 -15.98
C LYS A 123 -13.48 -5.74 -16.01
N ALA A 124 -12.98 -5.07 -14.96
CA ALA A 124 -12.98 -3.62 -14.93
C ALA A 124 -11.89 -3.08 -15.87
N GLU A 125 -12.30 -2.30 -16.87
CA GLU A 125 -11.35 -1.55 -17.69
C GLU A 125 -10.58 -0.55 -16.82
N TYR A 126 -9.25 -0.55 -16.95
CA TYR A 126 -8.37 0.41 -16.34
C TYR A 126 -7.91 1.45 -17.37
N VAL A 127 -8.29 2.70 -17.12
CA VAL A 127 -7.86 3.86 -17.88
C VAL A 127 -6.83 4.65 -17.07
N CYS A 128 -5.62 4.81 -17.59
CA CYS A 128 -4.55 5.51 -16.86
C CYS A 128 -4.86 7.00 -16.65
N PRO A 129 -4.23 7.66 -15.64
CA PRO A 129 -4.42 9.09 -15.37
C PRO A 129 -4.18 10.01 -16.58
N LYS A 130 -3.21 9.69 -17.45
CA LYS A 130 -2.94 10.50 -18.66
C LYS A 130 -4.07 10.43 -19.69
N CYS A 131 -4.67 9.25 -19.89
CA CYS A 131 -5.84 9.12 -20.76
C CYS A 131 -7.06 9.79 -20.13
N CYS A 132 -7.24 9.61 -18.82
CA CYS A 132 -8.30 10.29 -18.08
C CYS A 132 -8.25 11.81 -18.24
N LEU A 133 -7.06 12.42 -18.14
CA LEU A 133 -6.89 13.86 -18.33
C LEU A 133 -7.29 14.31 -19.74
N LYS A 134 -6.86 13.58 -20.78
CA LYS A 134 -7.23 13.89 -22.17
C LYS A 134 -8.74 13.82 -22.39
N GLU A 135 -9.42 12.85 -21.80
CA GLU A 135 -10.88 12.75 -21.88
C GLU A 135 -11.59 13.92 -21.19
N ILE A 136 -11.05 14.41 -20.07
CA ILE A 136 -11.57 15.60 -19.37
C ILE A 136 -11.40 16.82 -20.26
N GLU A 137 -10.20 17.03 -20.80
CA GLU A 137 -9.87 18.17 -21.67
C GLU A 137 -10.72 18.17 -22.95
N ASN A 138 -10.99 17.00 -23.51
CA ASN A 138 -11.82 16.84 -24.71
C ASN A 138 -13.33 16.84 -24.41
N GLY A 139 -13.75 16.92 -23.14
CA GLY A 139 -15.15 16.88 -22.73
C GLY A 139 -15.85 15.54 -22.97
N THR A 140 -15.11 14.46 -23.26
CA THR A 140 -15.65 13.14 -23.57
C THR A 140 -15.80 12.25 -22.34
N ARG A 141 -15.29 12.66 -21.18
CA ARG A 141 -15.33 11.85 -19.97
C ARG A 141 -16.75 11.72 -19.41
N ILE A 142 -17.32 10.54 -19.58
CA ILE A 142 -18.46 10.06 -18.79
C ILE A 142 -17.92 9.83 -17.38
N SER A 143 -18.56 10.41 -16.35
CA SER A 143 -18.12 10.28 -14.96
C SER A 143 -17.78 8.82 -14.65
N LEU A 144 -16.54 8.55 -14.22
CA LEU A 144 -16.15 7.22 -13.75
C LEU A 144 -17.25 6.68 -12.83
N PRO A 145 -17.57 5.38 -12.90
CA PRO A 145 -18.54 4.79 -11.99
C PRO A 145 -18.22 5.21 -10.56
N LYS A 146 -19.18 5.86 -9.88
CA LYS A 146 -19.08 6.29 -8.47
C LYS A 146 -19.05 5.09 -7.50
N THR A 147 -18.54 3.95 -7.94
CA THR A 147 -18.58 2.68 -7.20
C THR A 147 -17.54 2.62 -6.09
N VAL A 148 -16.55 3.52 -6.09
CA VAL A 148 -15.58 3.62 -5.00
C VAL A 148 -16.16 4.50 -3.89
N MET A 149 -16.56 3.88 -2.77
CA MET A 149 -16.90 4.60 -1.55
C MET A 149 -15.68 5.40 -1.09
N GLY A 150 -15.81 6.72 -1.08
CA GLY A 150 -14.77 7.61 -0.60
C GLY A 150 -14.89 7.86 0.90
N ALA A 151 -13.91 8.59 1.45
CA ALA A 151 -13.92 8.98 2.87
C ALA A 151 -15.20 9.74 3.27
N LYS A 152 -15.79 10.52 2.35
CA LYS A 152 -17.04 11.27 2.57
C LYS A 152 -18.29 10.37 2.76
N ASP A 153 -18.22 9.14 2.28
CA ASP A 153 -19.33 8.19 2.30
C ASP A 153 -19.32 7.34 3.58
N LEU A 154 -18.31 7.54 4.45
CA LEU A 154 -18.23 6.92 5.76
C LEU A 154 -19.32 7.47 6.71
N PRO A 155 -19.83 6.64 7.66
CA PRO A 155 -20.76 7.11 8.67
C PRO A 155 -20.22 8.29 9.46
N ARG A 156 -21.03 9.33 9.62
CA ARG A 156 -20.68 10.54 10.38
C ARG A 156 -20.99 10.37 11.86
N THR A 157 -20.22 11.08 12.68
CA THR A 157 -20.40 11.16 14.13
C THR A 157 -20.36 12.62 14.58
N ASN A 158 -20.93 12.94 15.73
CA ASN A 158 -20.86 14.29 16.29
C ASN A 158 -19.41 14.78 16.46
N LEU A 159 -18.48 13.86 16.77
CA LEU A 159 -17.06 14.20 16.91
C LEU A 159 -16.41 14.49 15.55
N SER A 160 -16.64 13.64 14.55
CA SER A 160 -16.09 13.88 13.20
C SER A 160 -16.63 15.19 12.63
N ASP A 161 -17.92 15.46 12.80
CA ASP A 161 -18.56 16.70 12.34
C ASP A 161 -17.93 17.92 13.00
N HIS A 162 -17.72 17.87 14.32
CA HIS A 162 -17.09 18.97 15.05
C HIS A 162 -15.64 19.22 14.58
N ILE A 163 -14.85 18.16 14.38
CA ILE A 163 -13.46 18.26 13.91
C ILE A 163 -13.41 18.84 12.49
N GLU A 164 -14.22 18.29 11.57
CA GLU A 164 -14.30 18.72 10.17
C GLU A 164 -14.74 20.18 10.06
N GLN A 165 -15.84 20.57 10.72
CA GLN A 165 -16.35 21.95 10.69
C GLN A 165 -15.33 22.95 11.21
N ARG A 166 -14.65 22.61 12.32
CA ARG A 166 -13.59 23.45 12.88
C ARG A 166 -12.42 23.58 11.91
N LEU A 167 -11.99 22.49 11.27
CA LEU A 167 -10.91 22.50 10.28
C LEU A 167 -11.28 23.38 9.08
N PHE A 168 -12.46 23.17 8.48
CA PHE A 168 -12.92 23.96 7.34
C PHE A 168 -13.00 25.45 7.66
N THR A 169 -13.51 25.81 8.85
CA THR A 169 -13.58 27.20 9.29
C THR A 169 -12.19 27.83 9.39
N ARG A 170 -11.22 27.11 9.98
CA ARG A 170 -9.83 27.61 10.12
C ARG A 170 -9.10 27.71 8.79
N MET A 171 -9.25 26.72 7.91
CA MET A 171 -8.67 26.76 6.57
C MET A 171 -9.21 27.94 5.76
N LYS A 172 -10.51 28.25 5.87
CA LYS A 172 -11.11 29.41 5.21
C LYS A 172 -10.52 30.72 5.74
N GLN A 173 -10.42 30.87 7.06
CA GLN A 173 -9.81 32.05 7.70
C GLN A 173 -8.36 32.24 7.25
N GLU A 174 -7.56 31.18 7.26
CA GLU A 174 -6.14 31.23 6.86
C GLU A 174 -5.98 31.61 5.37
N ARG A 175 -6.84 31.09 4.48
CA ARG A 175 -6.88 31.50 3.07
C ARG A 175 -7.21 32.98 2.91
N GLU A 176 -8.22 33.47 3.65
CA GLU A 176 -8.60 34.90 3.65
C GLU A 176 -7.49 35.81 4.18
N GLU A 177 -6.83 35.43 5.28
CA GLU A 177 -5.72 36.17 5.86
C GLU A 177 -4.51 36.20 4.93
N THR A 178 -4.18 35.06 4.31
CA THR A 178 -3.09 34.96 3.33
C THR A 178 -3.36 35.82 2.09
N ALA A 179 -4.59 35.80 1.57
CA ALA A 179 -4.99 36.63 0.43
C ALA A 179 -4.90 38.13 0.75
N LYS A 180 -5.38 38.54 1.93
CA LYS A 180 -5.25 39.92 2.44
C LYS A 180 -3.80 40.35 2.58
N PHE A 181 -2.93 39.50 3.13
CA PHE A 181 -1.50 39.78 3.28
C PHE A 181 -0.79 39.93 1.92
N LEU A 182 -1.13 39.08 0.95
CA LEU A 182 -0.51 39.09 -0.39
C LEU A 182 -1.13 40.10 -1.36
N GLY A 183 -2.20 40.79 -0.97
CA GLY A 183 -2.92 41.75 -1.83
C GLY A 183 -3.57 41.12 -3.06
N LYS A 184 -3.83 39.81 -3.03
CA LYS A 184 -4.53 39.09 -4.11
C LYS A 184 -5.99 38.91 -3.74
N ALA A 185 -6.89 39.09 -4.70
CA ALA A 185 -8.28 38.67 -4.52
C ALA A 185 -8.31 37.14 -4.32
N LEU A 186 -9.20 36.66 -3.45
CA LEU A 186 -9.54 35.24 -3.36
C LEU A 186 -10.23 34.85 -4.66
N GLU A 187 -9.47 34.43 -5.67
CA GLU A 187 -10.03 33.75 -6.83
C GLU A 187 -10.16 32.25 -6.51
N GLU A 188 -11.27 31.70 -7.00
CA GLU A 188 -11.98 30.46 -6.61
C GLU A 188 -11.14 29.18 -6.53
#